data_AF-A0A2E1U874-F1
#
_entry.id   AF-A0A2E1U874-F1
#
_cell.length_a   1.000
_cell.length_b   1.000
_cell.length_c   1.000
_cell.angle_alpha   90.00
_cell.angle_beta   90.00
_cell.angle_gamma   90.00
#
_symmetry.space_group_name_H-M   'P 1'
#
loop_
_entity.id
_entity.type
_entity.pdbx_description
1 polymer ?
#
loop_
_entity_poly.entity_id
_entity_poly.type
_entity_poly.pdbx_seq_one_letter_code
_entity_poly.pdbx_strand_id
1 'polypeptide(L)'
;MLFADRIDRVAILAGGVLATVAMWAFGYLSHLPGVMLPGPATLAGLTIVLLGAGRFVGSHASPAVAAASGGVAGLINLLVLGSLLGGDDGRLGVEAAVWVPASIVVHALVARLGAFGVRHSRWSAADWHGVMAAATTSAIVLVVVAGGLVTSTETGLAVPDWPNSYGVNMFLYPLSRMTGGIYFEHAHRLYGSLVGLTALLHMILVWRGDARPAVRRFAVVIFILVCFQGIMGGLRVTGRFTLEEVPLINEAANLRWAIAHGVLAQIILGATATLWLLRSPAWKRSGSGRASGALLPVVLVAAGAMQLILGAAYRHYQSLGETGFTTLAVAHTSWAFVVAGLAIAVGTMTQSRFGVPPLLRTLGFGLVVVTGVQFLLGVAALFAVMGGAQSSEQPVAILLATAHQANGAIFLSLSITIAAASVLADQAARRIERHGQSELDDDPSVSGSTTDGKATPEAMTSSSASTA
;
A
#
# COMPACT_ATOMS: atom_id res chain seq x y z
N MET A 1 -29.56 -4.29 -2.82
CA MET A 1 -28.94 -2.95 -2.60
C MET A 1 -29.94 -1.80 -2.47
N LEU A 2 -31.16 -1.88 -3.04
CA LEU A 2 -32.13 -0.77 -3.06
C LEU A 2 -32.65 -0.33 -1.67
N PHE A 3 -32.66 -1.21 -0.67
CA PHE A 3 -33.19 -0.93 0.68
C PHE A 3 -32.12 -0.70 1.76
N ALA A 4 -30.84 -0.76 1.41
CA ALA A 4 -29.75 -0.51 2.36
C ALA A 4 -29.50 1.00 2.49
N ASP A 5 -29.34 1.48 3.72
CA ASP A 5 -28.94 2.87 3.95
C ASP A 5 -27.51 3.14 3.47
N ARG A 6 -27.08 4.40 3.48
CA ARG A 6 -25.78 4.80 2.94
C ARG A 6 -24.61 4.10 3.66
N ILE A 7 -24.71 3.88 4.97
CA ILE A 7 -23.64 3.26 5.76
C ILE A 7 -23.53 1.79 5.39
N ASP A 8 -24.65 1.09 5.32
CA ASP A 8 -24.72 -0.32 4.98
C ASP A 8 -24.15 -0.58 3.58
N ARG A 9 -24.38 0.31 2.60
CA ARG A 9 -23.77 0.17 1.25
C ARG A 9 -22.24 0.24 1.28
N VAL A 10 -21.67 1.14 2.09
CA VAL A 10 -20.21 1.25 2.25
C VAL A 10 -19.67 0.02 2.98
N ALA A 11 -20.37 -0.44 4.02
CA ALA A 11 -20.03 -1.64 4.78
C ALA A 11 -20.03 -2.90 3.91
N ILE A 12 -21.07 -3.07 3.09
CA ILE A 12 -21.20 -4.20 2.15
C ILE A 12 -19.97 -4.27 1.24
N LEU A 13 -19.62 -3.16 0.61
CA LEU A 13 -18.51 -3.09 -0.34
C LEU A 13 -17.15 -3.27 0.34
N ALA A 14 -16.89 -2.54 1.43
CA ALA A 14 -15.63 -2.63 2.16
C ALA A 14 -15.41 -4.00 2.79
N GLY A 15 -16.46 -4.58 3.41
CA GLY A 15 -16.43 -5.92 3.98
C GLY A 15 -16.23 -7.00 2.92
N GLY A 16 -16.89 -6.88 1.76
CA GLY A 16 -16.70 -7.83 0.65
C GLY A 16 -15.31 -7.77 0.04
N VAL A 17 -14.75 -6.58 -0.15
CA VAL A 17 -13.36 -6.41 -0.60
C VAL A 17 -12.38 -6.96 0.42
N LEU A 18 -12.54 -6.66 1.72
CA LEU A 18 -11.70 -7.22 2.78
C LEU A 18 -11.73 -8.76 2.78
N ALA A 19 -12.93 -9.35 2.71
CA ALA A 19 -13.10 -10.80 2.66
C ALA A 19 -12.38 -11.40 1.45
N THR A 20 -12.53 -10.79 0.27
CA THR A 20 -11.85 -11.22 -0.96
C THR A 20 -10.34 -11.20 -0.79
N VAL A 21 -9.77 -10.08 -0.33
CA VAL A 21 -8.32 -9.93 -0.15
C VAL A 21 -7.78 -10.96 0.84
N ALA A 22 -8.49 -11.22 1.94
CA ALA A 22 -8.11 -12.24 2.91
C ALA A 22 -8.18 -13.66 2.32
N MET A 23 -9.23 -13.96 1.55
CA MET A 23 -9.36 -15.25 0.86
C MET A 23 -8.24 -15.46 -0.16
N TRP A 24 -7.90 -14.44 -0.94
CA TRP A 24 -6.80 -14.52 -1.91
C TRP A 24 -5.45 -14.71 -1.23
N ALA A 25 -5.19 -13.99 -0.13
CA ALA A 25 -3.99 -14.19 0.68
C ALA A 25 -3.87 -15.65 1.14
N PHE A 26 -4.94 -16.22 1.68
CA PHE A 26 -4.95 -17.63 2.07
C PHE A 26 -4.80 -18.57 0.87
N GLY A 27 -5.51 -18.32 -0.23
CA GLY A 27 -5.45 -19.10 -1.47
C GLY A 27 -4.04 -19.15 -2.06
N TYR A 28 -3.33 -18.02 -2.04
CA TYR A 28 -1.96 -17.93 -2.50
C TYR A 28 -0.98 -18.70 -1.60
N LEU A 29 -1.09 -18.51 -0.28
CA LEU A 29 -0.21 -19.18 0.69
C LEU A 29 -0.42 -20.70 0.71
N SER A 30 -1.66 -21.16 0.61
CA SER A 30 -2.01 -22.59 0.55
C SER A 30 -1.46 -23.29 -0.69
N HIS A 31 -1.18 -22.54 -1.76
CA HIS A 31 -0.59 -23.03 -3.00
C HIS A 31 0.84 -22.52 -3.22
N LEU A 32 1.57 -22.12 -2.18
CA LEU A 32 3.01 -21.95 -2.31
C LEU A 32 3.70 -23.32 -2.45
N PRO A 33 4.77 -23.43 -3.28
CA PRO A 33 5.61 -24.61 -3.30
C PRO A 33 6.11 -24.95 -1.89
N GLY A 34 5.97 -26.23 -1.49
CA GLY A 34 6.26 -26.70 -0.12
C GLY A 34 5.06 -26.68 0.84
N VAL A 35 3.96 -26.00 0.49
CA VAL A 35 2.70 -26.04 1.25
C VAL A 35 1.67 -26.92 0.54
N MET A 36 1.31 -26.58 -0.70
CA MET A 36 0.46 -27.38 -1.61
C MET A 36 -0.71 -28.10 -0.91
N LEU A 37 -1.61 -27.35 -0.26
CA LEU A 37 -2.74 -27.95 0.44
C LEU A 37 -3.68 -28.68 -0.55
N PRO A 38 -4.20 -29.88 -0.19
CA PRO A 38 -5.22 -30.55 -0.99
C PRO A 38 -6.48 -29.70 -1.14
N GLY A 39 -7.18 -29.84 -2.26
CA GLY A 39 -8.40 -29.08 -2.57
C GLY A 39 -9.41 -28.97 -1.42
N PRO A 40 -9.79 -30.08 -0.73
CA PRO A 40 -10.69 -30.02 0.42
C PRO A 40 -10.16 -29.18 1.59
N ALA A 41 -8.86 -29.24 1.88
CA ALA A 41 -8.23 -28.47 2.95
C ALA A 41 -8.19 -26.97 2.59
N THR A 42 -7.88 -26.64 1.33
CA THR A 42 -7.94 -25.26 0.84
C THR A 42 -9.36 -24.70 0.91
N LEU A 43 -10.37 -25.47 0.48
CA LEU A 43 -11.76 -25.04 0.56
C LEU A 43 -12.22 -24.84 2.02
N ALA A 44 -11.81 -25.72 2.93
CA ALA A 44 -12.09 -25.57 4.36
C ALA A 44 -11.45 -24.29 4.93
N GLY A 45 -10.19 -24.01 4.59
CA GLY A 45 -9.51 -22.79 5.01
C GLY A 45 -10.14 -21.52 4.44
N LEU A 46 -10.49 -21.49 3.16
CA LEU A 46 -11.23 -20.40 2.53
C LEU A 46 -12.59 -20.17 3.21
N THR A 47 -13.28 -21.24 3.57
CA THR A 47 -14.56 -21.18 4.31
C THR A 47 -14.35 -20.58 5.70
N ILE A 48 -13.30 -20.97 6.43
CA ILE A 48 -12.95 -20.39 7.74
C ILE A 48 -12.66 -18.90 7.61
N VAL A 49 -11.89 -18.48 6.61
CA VAL A 49 -11.60 -17.06 6.35
C VAL A 49 -12.90 -16.29 6.10
N LEU A 50 -13.81 -16.83 5.28
CA LEU A 50 -15.08 -16.18 4.97
C LEU A 50 -16.04 -16.14 6.17
N LEU A 51 -16.05 -17.19 7.01
CA LEU A 51 -16.77 -17.18 8.28
C LEU A 51 -16.22 -16.10 9.22
N GLY A 52 -14.89 -15.97 9.31
CA GLY A 52 -14.23 -14.93 10.10
C GLY A 52 -14.57 -13.52 9.60
N ALA A 53 -14.53 -13.31 8.28
CA ALA A 53 -14.96 -12.04 7.67
C ALA A 53 -16.45 -11.75 7.93
N GLY A 54 -17.30 -12.78 7.80
CA GLY A 54 -18.73 -12.70 8.13
C GLY A 54 -18.98 -12.32 9.59
N ARG A 55 -18.22 -12.92 10.51
CA ARG A 55 -18.25 -12.58 11.94
C ARG A 55 -17.87 -11.13 12.18
N PHE A 56 -16.77 -10.68 11.58
CA PHE A 56 -16.29 -9.30 11.70
C PHE A 56 -17.29 -8.29 11.14
N VAL A 57 -17.87 -8.55 9.97
CA VAL A 57 -18.87 -7.66 9.38
C VAL A 57 -20.17 -7.67 10.19
N GLY A 58 -20.61 -8.85 10.61
CA GLY A 58 -21.80 -9.03 11.43
C GLY A 58 -21.72 -8.32 12.79
N SER A 59 -20.55 -8.36 13.44
CA SER A 59 -20.36 -7.68 14.73
C SER A 59 -20.36 -6.16 14.62
N HIS A 60 -20.05 -5.60 13.45
CA HIS A 60 -19.92 -4.15 13.24
C HIS A 60 -21.03 -3.51 12.39
N ALA A 61 -21.90 -4.32 11.81
CA ALA A 61 -23.07 -3.90 11.06
C ALA A 61 -24.27 -4.81 11.39
N SER A 62 -24.63 -5.73 10.50
CA SER A 62 -25.73 -6.68 10.69
C SER A 62 -25.46 -8.00 9.97
N PRO A 63 -26.15 -9.11 10.33
CA PRO A 63 -26.04 -10.37 9.60
C PRO A 63 -26.45 -10.27 8.13
N ALA A 64 -27.38 -9.36 7.79
CA ALA A 64 -27.77 -9.11 6.41
C ALA A 64 -26.66 -8.40 5.62
N VAL A 65 -25.97 -7.44 6.23
CA VAL A 65 -24.80 -6.78 5.65
C VAL A 65 -23.65 -7.77 5.47
N ALA A 66 -23.41 -8.66 6.44
CA ALA A 66 -22.43 -9.74 6.32
C ALA A 66 -22.73 -10.67 5.13
N ALA A 67 -23.99 -11.07 4.95
CA ALA A 67 -24.40 -11.88 3.81
C ALA A 67 -24.14 -11.16 2.47
N ALA A 68 -24.52 -9.88 2.39
CA ALA A 68 -24.31 -9.09 1.18
C ALA A 68 -22.81 -8.83 0.90
N SER A 69 -21.98 -8.62 1.93
CA SER A 69 -20.51 -8.58 1.80
C SER A 69 -19.96 -9.90 1.28
N GLY A 70 -20.46 -11.04 1.77
CA GLY A 70 -20.12 -12.37 1.22
C GLY A 70 -20.48 -12.48 -0.26
N GLY A 71 -21.66 -12.02 -0.67
CA GLY A 71 -22.05 -11.97 -2.08
C GLY A 71 -21.13 -11.09 -2.94
N VAL A 72 -20.71 -9.91 -2.44
CA VAL A 72 -19.70 -9.07 -3.11
C VAL A 72 -18.36 -9.81 -3.23
N ALA A 73 -17.93 -10.52 -2.18
CA ALA A 73 -16.71 -11.32 -2.25
C ALA A 73 -16.82 -12.44 -3.30
N GLY A 74 -17.96 -13.13 -3.37
CA GLY A 74 -18.23 -14.12 -4.40
C GLY A 74 -18.18 -13.54 -5.81
N LEU A 75 -18.71 -12.33 -6.02
CA LEU A 75 -18.61 -11.63 -7.31
C LEU A 75 -17.17 -11.29 -7.69
N ILE A 76 -16.36 -10.80 -6.75
CA ILE A 76 -14.96 -10.46 -7.03
C ILE A 76 -14.14 -11.74 -7.26
N ASN A 77 -14.41 -12.81 -6.50
CA ASN A 77 -13.76 -14.10 -6.65
C ASN A 77 -14.03 -14.79 -8.00
N LEU A 78 -14.95 -14.28 -8.82
CA LEU A 78 -15.09 -14.73 -10.21
C LEU A 78 -13.82 -14.52 -11.04
N LEU A 79 -12.97 -13.56 -10.67
CA LEU A 79 -11.64 -13.36 -11.26
C LEU A 79 -10.73 -14.61 -11.17
N VAL A 80 -11.00 -15.50 -10.21
CA VAL A 80 -10.28 -16.78 -10.04
C VAL A 80 -11.20 -17.97 -10.31
N LEU A 81 -12.50 -17.89 -10.03
CA LEU A 81 -13.41 -19.01 -10.31
C LEU A 81 -13.41 -19.39 -11.80
N GLY A 82 -13.18 -18.43 -12.70
CA GLY A 82 -13.00 -18.68 -14.13
C GLY A 82 -11.87 -19.68 -14.43
N SER A 83 -10.76 -19.68 -13.67
CA SER A 83 -9.64 -20.62 -13.86
C SER A 83 -9.94 -22.04 -13.37
N LEU A 84 -11.00 -22.22 -12.57
CA LEU A 84 -11.51 -23.52 -12.14
C LEU A 84 -12.57 -24.08 -13.09
N LEU A 85 -13.31 -23.19 -13.76
CA LEU A 85 -14.42 -23.55 -14.66
C LEU A 85 -14.03 -23.56 -16.14
N GLY A 86 -12.92 -22.92 -16.50
CA GLY A 86 -12.40 -22.85 -17.86
C GLY A 86 -11.85 -24.21 -18.32
N GLY A 87 -12.26 -24.63 -19.51
CA GLY A 87 -11.65 -25.77 -20.19
C GLY A 87 -10.22 -25.48 -20.64
N ASP A 88 -9.55 -26.50 -21.17
CA ASP A 88 -8.17 -26.46 -21.64
C ASP A 88 -7.89 -25.43 -22.75
N ASP A 89 -8.94 -25.00 -23.45
CA ASP A 89 -8.98 -24.00 -24.53
C ASP A 89 -9.49 -22.62 -24.04
N GLY A 90 -9.74 -22.46 -22.74
CA GLY A 90 -10.28 -21.25 -22.15
C GLY A 90 -11.78 -21.04 -22.35
N ARG A 91 -12.52 -22.03 -22.86
CA ARG A 91 -13.97 -21.94 -23.03
C ARG A 91 -14.69 -22.39 -21.77
N LEU A 92 -15.75 -21.67 -21.41
CA LEU A 92 -16.60 -22.03 -20.28
C LEU A 92 -17.58 -23.13 -20.68
N GLY A 93 -17.64 -24.21 -19.90
CA GLY A 93 -18.66 -25.24 -20.04
C GLY A 93 -20.05 -24.77 -19.62
N VAL A 94 -21.09 -25.51 -20.01
CA VAL A 94 -22.50 -25.22 -19.64
C VAL A 94 -22.69 -25.16 -18.12
N GLU A 95 -21.89 -25.91 -17.37
CA GLU A 95 -21.90 -25.93 -15.91
C GLU A 95 -21.62 -24.56 -15.28
N ALA A 96 -20.92 -23.65 -15.98
CA ALA A 96 -20.65 -22.30 -15.50
C ALA A 96 -21.94 -21.52 -15.22
N ALA A 97 -23.03 -21.80 -15.96
CA ALA A 97 -24.34 -21.19 -15.73
C ALA A 97 -24.92 -21.51 -14.35
N VAL A 98 -24.52 -22.64 -13.76
CA VAL A 98 -24.92 -23.06 -12.41
C VAL A 98 -23.89 -22.61 -11.38
N TRP A 99 -22.60 -22.86 -11.64
CA TRP A 99 -21.53 -22.59 -10.68
C TRP A 99 -21.33 -21.11 -10.38
N VAL A 100 -21.48 -20.22 -11.36
CA VAL A 100 -21.32 -18.77 -11.16
C VAL A 100 -22.34 -18.23 -10.14
N PRO A 101 -23.67 -18.36 -10.34
CA PRO A 101 -24.64 -17.89 -9.35
C PRO A 101 -24.57 -18.68 -8.04
N ALA A 102 -24.32 -19.99 -8.09
CA ALA A 102 -24.19 -20.81 -6.88
C ALA A 102 -23.03 -20.34 -5.99
N SER A 103 -21.88 -20.01 -6.58
CA SER A 103 -20.71 -19.54 -5.82
C SER A 103 -21.03 -18.25 -5.05
N ILE A 104 -21.72 -17.29 -5.67
CA ILE A 104 -22.10 -16.02 -5.03
C ILE A 104 -23.05 -16.27 -3.85
N VAL A 105 -24.04 -17.14 -4.03
CA VAL A 105 -24.99 -17.52 -2.98
C VAL A 105 -24.28 -18.23 -1.83
N VAL A 106 -23.41 -19.19 -2.12
CA VAL A 106 -22.62 -19.91 -1.10
C VAL A 106 -21.79 -18.93 -0.28
N HIS A 107 -21.10 -17.98 -0.93
CA HIS A 107 -20.32 -16.98 -0.20
C HIS A 107 -21.20 -16.13 0.72
N ALA A 108 -22.38 -15.70 0.24
CA ALA A 108 -23.33 -14.94 1.04
C ALA A 108 -23.85 -15.74 2.25
N LEU A 109 -24.15 -17.02 2.08
CA LEU A 109 -24.63 -17.90 3.15
C LEU A 109 -23.53 -18.15 4.19
N VAL A 110 -22.31 -18.49 3.77
CA VAL A 110 -21.17 -18.70 4.67
C VAL A 110 -20.86 -17.43 5.46
N ALA A 111 -20.79 -16.27 4.81
CA ALA A 111 -20.58 -15.01 5.52
C ALA A 111 -21.70 -14.70 6.52
N ARG A 112 -22.96 -15.02 6.18
CA ARG A 112 -24.09 -14.89 7.11
C ARG A 112 -23.96 -15.82 8.31
N LEU A 113 -23.55 -17.07 8.10
CA LEU A 113 -23.32 -18.05 9.17
C LEU A 113 -22.23 -17.56 10.13
N GLY A 114 -21.17 -16.94 9.61
CA GLY A 114 -20.11 -16.35 10.44
C GLY A 114 -20.62 -15.25 11.40
N ALA A 115 -21.67 -14.53 11.01
CA ALA A 115 -22.32 -13.51 11.83
C ALA A 115 -23.24 -14.05 12.92
N PHE A 116 -23.42 -15.38 13.03
CA PHE A 116 -24.29 -15.97 14.04
C PHE A 116 -23.74 -15.74 15.47
N GLY A 117 -24.63 -15.34 16.39
CA GLY A 117 -24.32 -15.16 17.82
C GLY A 117 -23.33 -14.04 18.14
N VAL A 118 -23.00 -13.16 17.20
CA VAL A 118 -22.12 -12.00 17.46
C VAL A 118 -22.86 -10.89 18.20
N ARG A 119 -22.15 -10.21 19.12
CA ARG A 119 -22.65 -8.95 19.68
C ARG A 119 -22.49 -7.84 18.65
N HIS A 120 -23.55 -7.06 18.46
CA HIS A 120 -23.59 -6.01 17.45
C HIS A 120 -23.18 -4.65 18.03
N SER A 121 -22.23 -4.00 17.36
CA SER A 121 -21.80 -2.62 17.62
C SER A 121 -21.74 -1.88 16.30
N ARG A 122 -22.73 -1.03 16.01
CA ARG A 122 -22.84 -0.37 14.71
C ARG A 122 -21.71 0.64 14.48
N TRP A 123 -20.90 0.39 13.47
CA TRP A 123 -19.83 1.29 13.04
C TRP A 123 -20.33 2.43 12.13
N SER A 124 -19.56 3.52 12.10
CA SER A 124 -19.82 4.66 11.23
C SER A 124 -19.34 4.40 9.81
N ALA A 125 -19.78 5.24 8.85
CA ALA A 125 -19.24 5.20 7.49
C ALA A 125 -17.71 5.45 7.45
N ALA A 126 -17.18 6.25 8.37
CA ALA A 126 -15.75 6.55 8.42
C ALA A 126 -14.91 5.31 8.76
N ASP A 127 -15.42 4.44 9.65
CA ASP A 127 -14.76 3.19 10.02
C ASP A 127 -14.73 2.23 8.82
N TRP A 128 -15.84 2.11 8.08
CA TRP A 128 -15.91 1.29 6.86
C TRP A 128 -15.04 1.82 5.71
N HIS A 129 -14.86 3.15 5.60
CA HIS A 129 -13.85 3.69 4.71
C HIS A 129 -12.43 3.30 5.14
N GLY A 130 -12.16 3.22 6.44
CA GLY A 130 -10.91 2.69 6.98
C GLY A 130 -10.72 1.21 6.61
N VAL A 131 -11.77 0.39 6.68
CA VAL A 131 -11.74 -1.01 6.24
C VAL A 131 -11.40 -1.13 4.75
N MET A 132 -12.05 -0.32 3.89
CA MET A 132 -11.71 -0.32 2.46
C MET A 132 -10.24 0.06 2.23
N ALA A 133 -9.76 1.12 2.89
CA ALA A 133 -8.38 1.56 2.75
C ALA A 133 -7.39 0.48 3.20
N ALA A 134 -7.64 -0.16 4.34
CA ALA A 134 -6.85 -1.29 4.83
C ALA A 134 -6.84 -2.44 3.82
N ALA A 135 -8.01 -2.83 3.28
CA ALA A 135 -8.09 -3.92 2.32
C ALA A 135 -7.35 -3.62 1.01
N THR A 136 -7.49 -2.41 0.45
CA THR A 136 -6.75 -1.98 -0.75
C THR A 136 -5.24 -1.95 -0.49
N THR A 137 -4.81 -1.37 0.63
CA THR A 137 -3.39 -1.34 1.02
C THR A 137 -2.84 -2.76 1.22
N SER A 138 -3.58 -3.65 1.87
CA SER A 138 -3.20 -5.06 2.02
C SER A 138 -3.08 -5.77 0.67
N ALA A 139 -4.00 -5.54 -0.27
CA ALA A 139 -3.89 -6.09 -1.63
C ALA A 139 -2.61 -5.62 -2.34
N ILE A 140 -2.26 -4.33 -2.20
CA ILE A 140 -1.02 -3.78 -2.76
C ILE A 140 0.22 -4.41 -2.09
N VAL A 141 0.21 -4.59 -0.76
CA VAL A 141 1.31 -5.28 -0.07
C VAL A 141 1.46 -6.71 -0.57
N LEU A 142 0.35 -7.45 -0.74
CA LEU A 142 0.38 -8.82 -1.26
C LEU A 142 0.93 -8.89 -2.69
N VAL A 143 0.51 -7.99 -3.59
CA VAL A 143 1.05 -8.00 -4.97
C VAL A 143 2.53 -7.61 -5.00
N VAL A 144 2.98 -6.73 -4.10
CA VAL A 144 4.41 -6.38 -3.95
C VAL A 144 5.21 -7.58 -3.46
N VAL A 145 4.72 -8.32 -2.46
CA VAL A 145 5.35 -9.57 -2.00
C VAL A 145 5.39 -10.61 -3.12
N ALA A 146 4.29 -10.81 -3.84
CA ALA A 146 4.24 -11.72 -4.99
C ALA A 146 5.23 -11.31 -6.09
N GLY A 147 5.39 -10.01 -6.36
CA GLY A 147 6.38 -9.49 -7.31
C GLY A 147 7.83 -9.70 -6.85
N GLY A 148 8.06 -9.59 -5.54
CA GLY A 148 9.33 -9.94 -4.90
C GLY A 148 9.69 -11.41 -5.08
N LEU A 149 8.70 -12.31 -4.93
CA LEU A 149 8.84 -13.74 -5.20
C LEU A 149 9.14 -14.00 -6.68
N VAL A 150 8.35 -13.45 -7.60
CA VAL A 150 8.56 -13.57 -9.06
C VAL A 150 9.97 -13.14 -9.47
N THR A 151 10.48 -12.05 -8.90
CA THR A 151 11.85 -11.60 -9.17
C THR A 151 12.89 -12.52 -8.53
N SER A 152 12.63 -13.08 -7.34
CA SER A 152 13.58 -13.95 -6.62
C SER A 152 13.71 -15.30 -7.29
N THR A 153 12.60 -15.85 -7.78
CA THR A 153 12.56 -17.14 -8.48
C THR A 153 12.93 -17.01 -9.96
N GLU A 154 13.19 -15.79 -10.45
CA GLU A 154 13.51 -15.50 -11.86
C GLU A 154 12.40 -15.92 -12.84
N THR A 155 11.15 -15.96 -12.37
CA THR A 155 10.00 -16.45 -13.15
C THR A 155 9.24 -15.33 -13.85
N GLY A 156 9.81 -14.12 -13.92
CA GLY A 156 9.09 -12.95 -14.41
C GLY A 156 8.83 -12.91 -15.92
N LEU A 157 9.22 -13.94 -16.66
CA LEU A 157 9.00 -14.14 -18.11
C LEU A 157 8.59 -15.60 -18.42
N ALA A 158 8.07 -16.33 -17.42
CA ALA A 158 7.57 -17.69 -17.58
C ALA A 158 6.35 -17.77 -18.51
N VAL A 159 5.52 -16.73 -18.56
CA VAL A 159 4.32 -16.61 -19.41
C VAL A 159 4.59 -15.58 -20.53
N PRO A 160 4.69 -16.00 -21.81
CA PRO A 160 5.27 -15.19 -22.90
C PRO A 160 4.30 -14.21 -23.60
N ASP A 161 3.07 -14.08 -23.10
CA ASP A 161 2.04 -13.19 -23.60
C ASP A 161 1.42 -12.35 -22.47
N TRP A 162 0.72 -11.27 -22.82
CA TRP A 162 -0.09 -10.45 -21.91
C TRP A 162 -1.09 -9.65 -22.75
N PRO A 163 -2.37 -9.46 -22.35
CA PRO A 163 -3.00 -9.85 -21.08
C PRO A 163 -3.46 -11.31 -21.04
N ASN A 164 -3.18 -12.09 -22.07
CA ASN A 164 -3.46 -13.52 -22.07
C ASN A 164 -2.40 -14.30 -21.26
N SER A 165 -2.61 -15.62 -21.13
CA SER A 165 -1.65 -16.58 -20.63
C SER A 165 -1.69 -17.81 -21.53
N TYR A 166 -0.67 -17.96 -22.37
CA TYR A 166 -0.59 -18.97 -23.44
C TYR A 166 -1.80 -18.95 -24.38
N GLY A 167 -2.14 -17.76 -24.89
CA GLY A 167 -3.25 -17.55 -25.83
C GLY A 167 -4.65 -17.61 -25.21
N VAL A 168 -4.77 -17.98 -23.93
CA VAL A 168 -6.04 -18.01 -23.19
C VAL A 168 -6.21 -16.75 -22.35
N ASN A 169 -7.44 -16.26 -22.21
CA ASN A 169 -7.72 -15.14 -21.31
C ASN A 169 -7.23 -15.45 -19.89
N MET A 170 -6.49 -14.53 -19.24
CA MET A 170 -5.87 -14.81 -17.94
C MET A 170 -6.85 -15.28 -16.86
N PHE A 171 -8.10 -14.81 -16.87
CA PHE A 171 -9.09 -15.19 -15.85
C PHE A 171 -9.70 -16.58 -16.09
N LEU A 172 -9.45 -17.17 -17.25
CA LEU A 172 -9.92 -18.49 -17.66
C LEU A 172 -8.76 -19.49 -17.84
N TYR A 173 -7.53 -19.05 -17.61
CA TYR A 173 -6.35 -19.92 -17.69
C TYR A 173 -6.44 -21.01 -16.62
N PRO A 174 -6.39 -22.32 -16.96
CA PRO A 174 -6.68 -23.38 -16.00
C PRO A 174 -5.74 -23.39 -14.79
N LEU A 175 -6.31 -23.42 -13.58
CA LEU A 175 -5.53 -23.45 -12.33
C LEU A 175 -4.60 -24.68 -12.26
N SER A 176 -4.99 -25.80 -12.86
CA SER A 176 -4.18 -27.03 -12.95
C SER A 176 -2.87 -26.86 -13.73
N ARG A 177 -2.78 -25.85 -14.61
CA ARG A 177 -1.58 -25.54 -15.39
C ARG A 177 -0.66 -24.52 -14.71
N MET A 178 -1.13 -23.87 -13.65
CA MET A 178 -0.33 -22.92 -12.85
C MET A 178 0.65 -23.68 -11.95
N THR A 179 1.66 -24.30 -12.55
CA THR A 179 2.71 -25.07 -11.84
C THR A 179 4.08 -24.42 -11.97
N GLY A 180 4.97 -24.66 -11.01
CA GLY A 180 6.34 -24.14 -11.04
C GLY A 180 6.40 -22.61 -11.21
N GLY A 181 7.20 -22.13 -12.15
CA GLY A 181 7.35 -20.69 -12.41
C GLY A 181 6.08 -19.99 -12.91
N ILE A 182 5.21 -20.72 -13.61
CA ILE A 182 3.93 -20.19 -14.11
C ILE A 182 3.03 -19.79 -12.94
N TYR A 183 3.05 -20.57 -11.84
CA TYR A 183 2.28 -20.23 -10.64
C TYR A 183 2.63 -18.84 -10.12
N PHE A 184 3.92 -18.56 -9.93
CA PHE A 184 4.38 -17.29 -9.38
C PHE A 184 4.00 -16.12 -10.27
N GLU A 185 4.27 -16.22 -11.57
CA GLU A 185 3.99 -15.12 -12.50
C GLU A 185 2.49 -14.91 -12.70
N HIS A 186 1.73 -15.97 -12.98
CA HIS A 186 0.31 -15.85 -13.26
C HIS A 186 -0.47 -15.40 -12.02
N ALA A 187 -0.14 -15.93 -10.82
CA ALA A 187 -0.76 -15.45 -9.59
C ALA A 187 -0.46 -13.97 -9.34
N HIS A 188 0.77 -13.50 -9.61
CA HIS A 188 1.11 -12.07 -9.52
C HIS A 188 0.27 -11.21 -10.49
N ARG A 189 0.03 -11.68 -11.72
CA ARG A 189 -0.85 -11.00 -12.69
C ARG A 189 -2.29 -10.88 -12.20
N LEU A 190 -2.85 -11.97 -11.67
CA LEU A 190 -4.19 -11.98 -11.08
C LEU A 190 -4.29 -11.01 -9.90
N TYR A 191 -3.27 -10.97 -9.02
CA TYR A 191 -3.20 -9.98 -7.94
C TYR A 191 -3.15 -8.55 -8.47
N GLY A 192 -2.47 -8.30 -9.59
CA GLY A 192 -2.51 -7.02 -10.29
C GLY A 192 -3.92 -6.60 -10.67
N SER A 193 -4.74 -7.53 -11.20
CA SER A 193 -6.15 -7.29 -11.50
C SER A 193 -6.99 -7.01 -10.25
N LEU A 194 -6.77 -7.77 -9.17
CA LEU A 194 -7.42 -7.52 -7.87
C LEU A 194 -7.08 -6.13 -7.34
N VAL A 195 -5.80 -5.71 -7.41
CA VAL A 195 -5.36 -4.38 -7.00
C VAL A 195 -6.03 -3.29 -7.85
N GLY A 196 -6.10 -3.48 -9.17
CA GLY A 196 -6.81 -2.56 -10.07
C GLY A 196 -8.28 -2.38 -9.68
N LEU A 197 -9.00 -3.48 -9.44
CA LEU A 197 -10.40 -3.46 -9.04
C LEU A 197 -10.60 -2.82 -7.66
N THR A 198 -9.79 -3.20 -6.67
CA THR A 198 -9.91 -2.64 -5.31
C THR A 198 -9.53 -1.15 -5.28
N ALA A 199 -8.54 -0.71 -6.05
CA ALA A 199 -8.21 0.70 -6.22
C ALA A 199 -9.35 1.50 -6.87
N LEU A 200 -10.01 0.94 -7.90
CA LEU A 200 -11.19 1.55 -8.52
C LEU A 200 -12.33 1.72 -7.52
N LEU A 201 -12.67 0.66 -6.77
CA LEU A 201 -13.74 0.69 -5.77
C LEU A 201 -13.42 1.68 -4.64
N HIS A 202 -12.17 1.71 -4.18
CA HIS A 202 -11.72 2.67 -3.18
C HIS A 202 -11.79 4.11 -3.70
N MET A 203 -11.35 4.38 -4.93
CA MET A 203 -11.49 5.69 -5.59
C MET A 203 -12.95 6.13 -5.66
N ILE A 204 -13.87 5.26 -6.10
CA ILE A 204 -15.30 5.56 -6.17
C ILE A 204 -15.85 5.91 -4.78
N LEU A 205 -15.49 5.14 -3.75
CA LEU A 205 -15.92 5.41 -2.37
C LEU A 205 -15.38 6.76 -1.85
N VAL A 206 -14.13 7.10 -2.14
CA VAL A 206 -13.56 8.41 -1.77
C VAL A 206 -14.24 9.54 -2.53
N TRP A 207 -14.46 9.37 -3.83
CA TRP A 207 -15.11 10.37 -4.68
C TRP A 207 -16.52 10.70 -4.20
N ARG A 208 -17.29 9.69 -3.77
CA ARG A 208 -18.66 9.87 -3.26
C ARG A 208 -18.71 10.29 -1.78
N GLY A 209 -17.69 9.98 -0.99
CA GLY A 209 -17.72 10.08 0.49
C GLY A 209 -16.78 11.12 1.12
N ASP A 210 -15.92 11.80 0.36
CA ASP A 210 -15.12 12.94 0.85
C ASP A 210 -15.60 14.24 0.24
N ALA A 211 -15.66 15.34 0.99
CA ALA A 211 -16.05 16.65 0.45
C ALA A 211 -14.88 17.42 -0.17
N ARG A 212 -13.63 17.06 0.17
CA ARG A 212 -12.43 17.82 -0.18
C ARG A 212 -11.97 17.49 -1.61
N PRO A 213 -11.99 18.44 -2.56
CA PRO A 213 -11.62 18.17 -3.95
C PRO A 213 -10.21 17.63 -4.12
N ALA A 214 -9.26 18.09 -3.31
CA ALA A 214 -7.88 17.62 -3.33
C ALA A 214 -7.76 16.11 -3.02
N VAL A 215 -8.50 15.61 -2.02
CA VAL A 215 -8.50 14.19 -1.64
C VAL A 215 -9.13 13.33 -2.74
N ARG A 216 -10.21 13.83 -3.35
CA ARG A 216 -10.85 13.18 -4.51
C ARG A 216 -9.91 13.07 -5.70
N ARG A 217 -9.25 14.17 -6.08
CA ARG A 217 -8.26 14.19 -7.17
C ARG A 217 -7.09 13.26 -6.87
N PHE A 218 -6.61 13.24 -5.63
CA PHE A 218 -5.52 12.34 -5.23
C PHE A 218 -5.90 10.86 -5.39
N ALA A 219 -7.13 10.48 -5.00
CA ALA A 219 -7.62 9.12 -5.23
C ALA A 219 -7.71 8.75 -6.72
N VAL A 220 -8.12 9.71 -7.58
CA VAL A 220 -8.13 9.52 -9.04
C VAL A 220 -6.72 9.33 -9.58
N VAL A 221 -5.76 10.15 -9.13
CA VAL A 221 -4.34 10.00 -9.53
C VAL A 221 -3.79 8.64 -9.12
N ILE A 222 -4.06 8.17 -7.90
CA ILE A 222 -3.65 6.83 -7.46
C ILE A 222 -4.22 5.76 -8.38
N PHE A 223 -5.51 5.82 -8.71
CA PHE A 223 -6.12 4.85 -9.62
C PHE A 223 -5.47 4.87 -11.01
N ILE A 224 -5.22 6.05 -11.58
CA ILE A 224 -4.51 6.19 -12.87
C ILE A 224 -3.11 5.57 -12.79
N LEU A 225 -2.36 5.80 -11.70
CA LEU A 225 -1.05 5.19 -11.49
C LEU A 225 -1.14 3.66 -11.40
N VAL A 226 -2.19 3.10 -10.77
CA VAL A 226 -2.43 1.65 -10.74
C VAL A 226 -2.70 1.10 -12.15
N CYS A 227 -3.47 1.80 -12.98
CA CYS A 227 -3.67 1.39 -14.37
C CYS A 227 -2.36 1.41 -15.16
N PHE A 228 -1.55 2.47 -14.98
CA PHE A 228 -0.24 2.58 -15.61
C PHE A 228 0.70 1.47 -15.14
N GLN A 229 0.67 1.13 -13.86
CA GLN A 229 1.45 0.03 -13.28
C GLN A 229 1.10 -1.33 -13.93
N GLY A 230 -0.19 -1.62 -14.14
CA GLY A 230 -0.64 -2.84 -14.81
C GLY A 230 -0.18 -2.91 -16.27
N ILE A 231 -0.27 -1.78 -16.99
CA ILE A 231 0.22 -1.67 -18.37
C ILE A 231 1.74 -1.87 -18.43
N MET A 232 2.51 -1.22 -17.56
CA MET A 232 3.96 -1.40 -17.47
C MET A 232 4.33 -2.86 -17.17
N GLY A 233 3.57 -3.55 -16.32
CA GLY A 233 3.76 -4.96 -16.03
C GLY A 233 3.58 -5.84 -17.27
N GLY A 234 2.57 -5.56 -18.09
CA GLY A 234 2.36 -6.24 -19.37
C GLY A 234 3.46 -5.94 -20.39
N LEU A 235 3.81 -4.66 -20.56
CA LEU A 235 4.86 -4.22 -21.48
C LEU A 235 6.25 -4.73 -21.09
N ARG A 236 6.49 -5.00 -19.80
CA ARG A 236 7.71 -5.69 -19.34
C ARG A 236 7.82 -7.08 -19.98
N VAL A 237 6.72 -7.79 -20.17
CA VAL A 237 6.71 -9.14 -20.74
C VAL A 237 6.84 -9.08 -22.27
N THR A 238 5.97 -8.29 -22.92
CA THR A 238 5.79 -8.35 -24.38
C THR A 238 6.54 -7.26 -25.17
N GLY A 239 6.99 -6.19 -24.51
CA GLY A 239 7.61 -5.01 -25.13
C GLY A 239 6.66 -4.13 -25.97
N ARG A 240 5.47 -4.63 -26.30
CA ARG A 240 4.45 -3.95 -27.11
C ARG A 240 3.05 -4.41 -26.72
N PHE A 241 2.03 -3.62 -27.06
CA PHE A 241 0.65 -4.06 -26.93
C PHE A 241 0.35 -5.17 -27.96
N THR A 242 0.04 -6.35 -27.47
CA THR A 242 -0.27 -7.54 -28.27
C THR A 242 -1.27 -8.40 -27.49
N LEU A 243 -2.01 -9.27 -28.19
CA LEU A 243 -2.78 -10.35 -27.56
C LEU A 243 -2.17 -11.73 -27.85
N GLU A 244 -1.18 -11.77 -28.74
CA GLU A 244 -0.49 -12.97 -29.20
C GLU A 244 0.76 -13.23 -28.36
N GLU A 245 1.17 -14.49 -28.32
CA GLU A 245 2.50 -14.89 -27.85
C GLU A 245 3.57 -14.23 -28.71
N VAL A 246 4.54 -13.60 -28.06
CA VAL A 246 5.64 -12.91 -28.73
C VAL A 246 6.97 -13.45 -28.24
N PRO A 247 8.02 -13.40 -29.07
CA PRO A 247 9.38 -13.59 -28.59
C PRO A 247 9.61 -12.64 -27.41
N LEU A 248 10.22 -13.17 -26.34
CA LEU A 248 10.51 -12.40 -25.14
C LEU A 248 11.32 -11.15 -25.53
N ILE A 249 10.98 -10.01 -24.90
CA ILE A 249 11.71 -8.76 -25.09
C ILE A 249 13.20 -8.96 -24.76
N ASN A 250 14.08 -8.24 -25.45
CA ASN A 250 15.51 -8.28 -25.12
C ASN A 250 15.75 -7.87 -23.65
N GLU A 251 16.70 -8.52 -23.00
CA GLU A 251 16.96 -8.37 -21.57
C GLU A 251 17.28 -6.91 -21.18
N ALA A 252 18.03 -6.20 -22.02
CA ALA A 252 18.38 -4.81 -21.80
C ALA A 252 17.17 -3.85 -21.81
N ALA A 253 16.15 -4.08 -22.65
CA ALA A 253 14.93 -3.27 -22.59
C ALA A 253 13.99 -3.74 -21.48
N ASN A 254 13.95 -5.05 -21.17
CA ASN A 254 13.23 -5.58 -20.01
C ASN A 254 13.67 -4.91 -18.71
N LEU A 255 14.98 -4.74 -18.54
CA LEU A 255 15.60 -4.17 -17.34
C LEU A 255 14.99 -2.83 -16.94
N ARG A 256 14.79 -1.92 -17.91
CA ARG A 256 14.21 -0.59 -17.66
C ARG A 256 12.77 -0.70 -17.19
N TRP A 257 11.97 -1.56 -17.82
CA TRP A 257 10.60 -1.82 -17.41
C TRP A 257 10.53 -2.49 -16.04
N ALA A 258 11.41 -3.44 -15.75
CA ALA A 258 11.48 -4.15 -14.48
C ALA A 258 11.79 -3.21 -13.31
N ILE A 259 12.83 -2.38 -13.43
CA ILE A 259 13.17 -1.37 -12.42
C ILE A 259 12.03 -0.38 -12.25
N ALA A 260 11.52 0.20 -13.35
CA ALA A 260 10.47 1.22 -13.27
C ALA A 260 9.15 0.68 -12.68
N HIS A 261 8.75 -0.53 -13.07
CA HIS A 261 7.58 -1.23 -12.53
C HIS A 261 7.77 -1.52 -11.03
N GLY A 262 8.92 -2.05 -10.62
CA GLY A 262 9.22 -2.34 -9.21
C GLY A 262 9.23 -1.08 -8.33
N VAL A 263 9.81 0.01 -8.82
CA VAL A 263 9.85 1.30 -8.10
C VAL A 263 8.45 1.91 -7.98
N LEU A 264 7.70 1.97 -9.09
CA LEU A 264 6.37 2.60 -9.11
C LEU A 264 5.37 1.87 -8.20
N ALA A 265 5.41 0.53 -8.12
CA ALA A 265 4.57 -0.25 -7.20
C ALA A 265 4.70 0.24 -5.74
N GLN A 266 5.93 0.51 -5.29
CA GLN A 266 6.19 0.92 -3.91
C GLN A 266 5.79 2.38 -3.65
N ILE A 267 5.89 3.24 -4.67
CA ILE A 267 5.36 4.62 -4.61
C ILE A 267 3.83 4.59 -4.50
N ILE A 268 3.15 3.74 -5.27
CA ILE A 268 1.69 3.56 -5.21
C ILE A 268 1.25 3.09 -3.81
N LEU A 269 2.00 2.19 -3.18
CA LEU A 269 1.76 1.77 -1.80
C LEU A 269 1.81 2.97 -0.84
N GLY A 270 2.86 3.78 -0.92
CA GLY A 270 2.99 5.00 -0.11
C GLY A 270 1.90 6.04 -0.37
N ALA A 271 1.50 6.23 -1.62
CA ALA A 271 0.39 7.12 -1.98
C ALA A 271 -0.95 6.61 -1.41
N THR A 272 -1.21 5.31 -1.46
CA THR A 272 -2.43 4.70 -0.92
C THR A 272 -2.46 4.77 0.61
N ALA A 273 -1.32 4.53 1.28
CA ALA A 273 -1.18 4.73 2.73
C ALA A 273 -1.39 6.19 3.14
N THR A 274 -0.90 7.14 2.33
CA THR A 274 -1.16 8.57 2.53
C THR A 274 -2.65 8.88 2.39
N LEU A 275 -3.34 8.32 1.38
CA LEU A 275 -4.79 8.50 1.23
C LEU A 275 -5.55 7.96 2.44
N TRP A 276 -5.13 6.81 2.98
CA TRP A 276 -5.67 6.27 4.22
C TRP A 276 -5.49 7.23 5.40
N LEU A 277 -4.27 7.76 5.59
CA LEU A 277 -3.98 8.77 6.62
C LEU A 277 -4.95 9.97 6.50
N LEU A 278 -5.08 10.56 5.31
CA LEU A 278 -5.90 11.76 5.05
C LEU A 278 -7.39 11.54 5.34
N ARG A 279 -7.84 10.29 5.30
CA ARG A 279 -9.23 9.89 5.58
C ARG A 279 -9.43 9.45 7.03
N SER A 280 -8.36 9.09 7.74
CA SER A 280 -8.42 8.58 9.11
C SER A 280 -9.08 9.58 10.08
N PRO A 281 -9.97 9.12 10.98
CA PRO A 281 -10.56 9.98 12.00
C PRO A 281 -9.51 10.61 12.93
N ALA A 282 -8.41 9.90 13.20
CA ALA A 282 -7.31 10.40 14.02
C ALA A 282 -6.64 11.64 13.39
N TRP A 283 -6.33 11.62 12.09
CA TRP A 283 -5.79 12.78 11.39
C TRP A 283 -6.77 13.96 11.37
N LYS A 284 -8.05 13.68 11.11
CA LYS A 284 -9.09 14.71 11.08
C LYS A 284 -9.31 15.40 12.43
N ARG A 285 -9.26 14.64 13.54
CA ARG A 285 -9.45 15.16 14.90
C ARG A 285 -8.24 15.92 15.44
N SER A 286 -7.04 15.47 15.10
CA SER A 286 -5.80 16.07 15.63
C SER A 286 -5.51 17.45 15.04
N GLY A 287 -6.16 17.79 13.91
CA GLY A 287 -5.75 18.91 13.07
C GLY A 287 -4.33 18.72 12.53
N SER A 288 -3.91 19.63 11.68
CA SER A 288 -2.49 19.86 11.43
C SER A 288 -1.87 20.43 12.71
N GLY A 289 -1.43 19.58 13.64
CA GLY A 289 -0.61 20.04 14.76
C GLY A 289 0.58 20.87 14.25
N ARG A 290 1.25 21.65 15.11
CA ARG A 290 2.46 22.41 14.76
C ARG A 290 3.61 21.44 14.44
N ALA A 291 3.57 20.81 13.27
CA ALA A 291 4.65 19.97 12.78
C ALA A 291 5.74 20.90 12.24
N SER A 292 6.71 21.16 13.10
CA SER A 292 8.04 21.67 12.77
C SER A 292 8.65 20.97 11.55
N GLY A 293 8.88 21.73 10.47
CA GLY A 293 9.78 21.43 9.34
C GLY A 293 9.49 20.16 8.53
N ALA A 294 9.01 20.32 7.30
CA ALA A 294 8.80 19.20 6.36
C ALA A 294 10.06 18.77 5.58
N LEU A 295 11.16 19.54 5.66
CA LEU A 295 12.35 19.32 4.85
C LEU A 295 12.98 17.94 5.09
N LEU A 296 13.24 17.56 6.34
CA LEU A 296 13.92 16.31 6.66
C LEU A 296 13.11 15.07 6.22
N PRO A 297 11.78 14.96 6.50
CA PRO A 297 10.95 13.91 5.92
C PRO A 297 10.96 13.86 4.38
N VAL A 298 10.95 15.01 3.70
CA VAL A 298 11.00 15.05 2.22
C VAL A 298 12.35 14.57 1.70
N VAL A 299 13.46 14.97 2.33
CA VAL A 299 14.81 14.50 2.01
C VAL A 299 14.91 12.98 2.24
N LEU A 300 14.32 12.45 3.31
CA LEU A 300 14.25 11.01 3.56
C LEU A 300 13.53 10.27 2.42
N VAL A 301 12.41 10.80 1.91
CA VAL A 301 11.70 10.18 0.78
C VAL A 301 12.58 10.16 -0.46
N ALA A 302 13.27 11.26 -0.78
CA ALA A 302 14.18 11.31 -1.93
C ALA A 302 15.35 10.33 -1.78
N ALA A 303 15.97 10.28 -0.60
CA ALA A 303 17.07 9.37 -0.30
C ALA A 303 16.61 7.90 -0.34
N GLY A 304 15.41 7.60 0.19
CA GLY A 304 14.80 6.27 0.13
C GLY A 304 14.42 5.84 -1.29
N ALA A 305 13.92 6.75 -2.13
CA ALA A 305 13.67 6.48 -3.54
C ALA A 305 14.97 6.14 -4.30
N MET A 306 16.06 6.87 -4.02
CA MET A 306 17.38 6.54 -4.56
C MET A 306 17.87 5.16 -4.08
N GLN A 307 17.73 4.85 -2.78
CA GLN A 307 18.08 3.53 -2.24
C GLN A 307 17.33 2.39 -2.93
N LEU A 308 16.04 2.60 -3.20
CA LEU A 308 15.21 1.64 -3.91
C LEU A 308 15.68 1.44 -5.36
N ILE A 309 16.01 2.52 -6.08
CA ILE A 309 16.54 2.44 -7.44
C ILE A 309 17.88 1.70 -7.45
N LEU A 310 18.80 2.03 -6.53
CA LEU A 310 20.08 1.33 -6.39
C LEU A 310 19.91 -0.16 -6.09
N GLY A 311 18.97 -0.51 -5.20
CA GLY A 311 18.69 -1.91 -4.84
C GLY A 311 18.05 -2.69 -5.98
N ALA A 312 17.11 -2.08 -6.71
CA ALA A 312 16.49 -2.69 -7.88
C ALA A 312 17.51 -2.87 -9.00
N ALA A 313 18.35 -1.86 -9.27
CA ALA A 313 19.44 -1.96 -10.24
C ALA A 313 20.42 -3.07 -9.85
N TYR A 314 20.93 -3.08 -8.61
CA TYR A 314 21.83 -4.13 -8.13
C TYR A 314 21.26 -5.53 -8.39
N ARG A 315 20.02 -5.77 -7.99
CA ARG A 315 19.37 -7.08 -8.12
C ARG A 315 19.20 -7.52 -9.58
N HIS A 316 18.81 -6.62 -10.47
CA HIS A 316 18.62 -6.97 -11.88
C HIS A 316 19.94 -7.06 -12.67
N TYR A 317 20.96 -6.25 -12.35
CA TYR A 317 22.28 -6.41 -12.98
C TYR A 317 22.99 -7.68 -12.48
N GLN A 318 22.76 -8.09 -11.22
CA GLN A 318 23.27 -9.35 -10.70
C GLN A 318 22.73 -10.54 -11.48
N SER A 319 21.43 -10.57 -11.81
CA SER A 319 20.84 -11.66 -12.61
C SER A 319 21.38 -11.73 -14.04
N LEU A 320 21.95 -10.64 -14.56
CA LEU A 320 22.56 -10.59 -15.90
C LEU A 320 24.05 -10.98 -15.92
N GLY A 321 24.68 -11.17 -14.75
CA GLY A 321 26.10 -11.52 -14.66
C GLY A 321 27.07 -10.41 -15.09
N GLU A 322 26.63 -9.15 -15.12
CA GLU A 322 27.45 -8.02 -15.61
C GLU A 322 28.52 -7.54 -14.60
N THR A 323 29.64 -7.03 -15.12
CA THR A 323 30.84 -6.62 -14.36
C THR A 323 30.66 -5.40 -13.43
N GLY A 324 29.51 -4.73 -13.46
CA GLY A 324 29.18 -3.57 -12.62
C GLY A 324 28.49 -3.89 -11.29
N PHE A 325 28.17 -5.16 -11.00
CA PHE A 325 27.36 -5.52 -9.83
C PHE A 325 28.04 -5.14 -8.49
N THR A 326 29.37 -5.21 -8.41
CA THR A 326 30.13 -4.88 -7.19
C THR A 326 30.04 -3.40 -6.85
N THR A 327 30.15 -2.51 -7.84
CA THR A 327 30.01 -1.06 -7.66
C THR A 327 28.60 -0.70 -7.19
N LEU A 328 27.57 -1.30 -7.78
CA LEU A 328 26.17 -1.08 -7.37
C LEU A 328 25.90 -1.62 -5.96
N ALA A 329 26.47 -2.78 -5.60
CA ALA A 329 26.36 -3.34 -4.26
C ALA A 329 26.98 -2.41 -3.21
N VAL A 330 28.19 -1.88 -3.47
CA VAL A 330 28.87 -0.92 -2.58
C VAL A 330 28.07 0.38 -2.49
N ALA A 331 27.57 0.91 -3.61
CA ALA A 331 26.74 2.12 -3.60
C ALA A 331 25.45 1.93 -2.80
N HIS A 332 24.73 0.83 -3.02
CA HIS A 332 23.51 0.50 -2.29
C HIS A 332 23.77 0.31 -0.78
N THR A 333 24.85 -0.39 -0.43
CA THR A 333 25.21 -0.66 0.97
C THR A 333 25.65 0.60 1.69
N SER A 334 26.49 1.44 1.06
CA SER A 334 26.94 2.71 1.66
C SER A 334 25.80 3.72 1.80
N TRP A 335 24.96 3.88 0.76
CA TRP A 335 23.80 4.77 0.80
C TRP A 335 22.75 4.34 1.85
N ALA A 336 22.65 3.03 2.15
CA ALA A 336 21.77 2.51 3.19
C ALA A 336 22.03 3.15 4.56
N PHE A 337 23.29 3.45 4.91
CA PHE A 337 23.63 4.09 6.19
C PHE A 337 23.11 5.52 6.26
N VAL A 338 23.18 6.27 5.16
CA VAL A 338 22.63 7.63 5.06
C VAL A 338 21.11 7.59 5.25
N VAL A 339 20.44 6.68 4.53
CA VAL A 339 18.98 6.51 4.63
C VAL A 339 18.55 6.08 6.03
N ALA A 340 19.28 5.15 6.66
CA ALA A 340 19.00 4.72 8.03
C ALA A 340 19.18 5.86 9.05
N GLY A 341 20.25 6.65 8.93
CA GLY A 341 20.48 7.83 9.77
C GLY A 341 19.36 8.86 9.64
N LEU A 342 18.95 9.18 8.41
CA LEU A 342 17.81 10.07 8.14
C LEU A 342 16.51 9.52 8.71
N ALA A 343 16.24 8.21 8.57
CA ALA A 343 15.03 7.58 9.07
C ALA A 343 14.96 7.60 10.61
N ILE A 344 16.08 7.34 11.29
CA ILE A 344 16.16 7.44 12.76
C ILE A 344 15.96 8.90 13.20
N ALA A 345 16.57 9.86 12.51
CA ALA A 345 16.37 11.28 12.81
C ALA A 345 14.90 11.72 12.62
N VAL A 346 14.24 11.32 11.53
CA VAL A 346 12.81 11.60 11.30
C VAL A 346 11.94 10.89 12.33
N GLY A 347 12.21 9.61 12.59
CA GLY A 347 11.46 8.82 13.56
C GLY A 347 11.52 9.43 14.97
N THR A 348 12.71 9.74 15.46
CA THR A 348 12.91 10.41 16.76
C THR A 348 12.29 11.81 16.81
N MET A 349 12.39 12.58 15.72
CA MET A 349 11.75 13.89 15.59
C MET A 349 10.23 13.82 15.80
N THR A 350 9.56 12.77 15.31
CA THR A 350 8.12 12.60 15.55
C THR A 350 7.79 12.25 17.01
N GLN A 351 8.73 11.69 17.78
CA GLN A 351 8.53 11.34 19.18
C GLN A 351 8.77 12.52 20.12
N SER A 352 9.85 13.27 19.89
CA SER A 352 10.43 14.20 20.86
C SER A 352 9.78 15.57 20.91
N ARG A 353 8.94 15.92 19.93
CA ARG A 353 8.38 17.27 19.81
C ARG A 353 7.02 17.40 20.48
N PHE A 354 6.86 18.51 21.22
CA PHE A 354 5.58 18.90 21.82
C PHE A 354 4.56 19.23 20.72
N GLY A 355 3.30 18.79 20.90
CA GLY A 355 2.22 19.08 19.94
C GLY A 355 2.18 18.19 18.69
N VAL A 356 3.03 17.16 18.57
CA VAL A 356 2.93 16.17 17.49
C VAL A 356 1.73 15.24 17.73
N PRO A 357 0.83 15.05 16.74
CA PRO A 357 -0.30 14.13 16.84
C PRO A 357 0.12 12.69 17.22
N PRO A 358 -0.64 11.97 18.07
CA PRO A 358 -0.35 10.58 18.46
C PRO A 358 -0.17 9.62 17.27
N LEU A 359 -0.89 9.87 16.17
CA LEU A 359 -0.76 9.09 14.95
C LEU A 359 0.62 9.24 14.31
N LEU A 360 1.17 10.46 14.25
CA LEU A 360 2.51 10.69 13.71
C LEU A 360 3.59 10.05 14.57
N ARG A 361 3.40 10.02 15.90
CA ARG A 361 4.28 9.26 16.81
C ARG A 361 4.24 7.76 16.49
N THR A 362 3.05 7.20 16.27
CA THR A 362 2.93 5.78 15.91
C THR A 362 3.64 5.48 14.60
N LEU A 363 3.46 6.34 13.58
CA LEU A 363 4.10 6.18 12.27
C LEU A 363 5.63 6.30 12.37
N GLY A 364 6.15 7.27 13.11
CA GLY A 364 7.60 7.44 13.24
C GLY A 364 8.26 6.38 14.11
N PHE A 365 7.59 5.84 15.13
CA PHE A 365 8.07 4.64 15.84
C PHE A 365 8.13 3.44 14.89
N GLY A 366 7.06 3.23 14.11
CA GLY A 366 7.03 2.22 13.05
C GLY A 366 8.17 2.37 12.05
N LEU A 367 8.49 3.61 11.64
CA LEU A 367 9.60 3.89 10.73
C LEU A 367 10.93 3.42 11.31
N VAL A 368 11.20 3.67 12.59
CA VAL A 368 12.44 3.22 13.26
C VAL A 368 12.51 1.70 13.31
N VAL A 369 11.42 1.04 13.71
CA VAL A 369 11.36 -0.44 13.77
C VAL A 369 11.59 -1.06 12.39
N VAL A 370 10.88 -0.58 11.37
CA VAL A 370 11.02 -1.06 9.99
C VAL A 370 12.42 -0.79 9.44
N THR A 371 13.06 0.32 9.80
CA THR A 371 14.45 0.62 9.44
C THR A 371 15.41 -0.41 10.05
N GLY A 372 15.25 -0.74 11.33
CA GLY A 372 16.05 -1.76 12.00
C GLY A 372 15.90 -3.14 11.34
N VAL A 373 14.65 -3.55 11.07
CA VAL A 373 14.36 -4.79 10.35
C VAL A 373 14.97 -4.77 8.94
N GLN A 374 14.87 -3.65 8.22
CA GLN A 374 15.45 -3.51 6.87
C GLN A 374 16.95 -3.73 6.87
N PHE A 375 17.63 -3.13 7.86
CA PHE A 375 19.08 -3.25 8.00
C PHE A 375 19.49 -4.68 8.31
N LEU A 376 18.81 -5.35 9.25
CA LEU A 376 19.05 -6.77 9.58
C LEU A 376 18.83 -7.68 8.39
N LEU A 377 17.73 -7.49 7.65
CA LEU A 377 17.44 -8.25 6.43
C LEU A 377 18.48 -8.01 5.34
N GLY A 378 18.98 -6.77 5.20
CA GLY A 378 20.00 -6.41 4.21
C GLY A 378 21.34 -7.06 4.51
N VAL A 379 21.75 -7.03 5.78
CA VAL A 379 22.96 -7.72 6.26
C VAL A 379 22.84 -9.23 6.06
N ALA A 380 21.69 -9.83 6.42
CA ALA A 380 21.45 -11.26 6.21
C ALA A 380 21.50 -11.65 4.72
N ALA A 381 20.90 -10.85 3.84
CA ALA A 381 20.94 -11.06 2.40
C ALA A 381 22.38 -10.95 1.85
N LEU A 382 23.15 -9.96 2.31
CA LEU A 382 24.56 -9.80 1.92
C LEU A 382 25.39 -11.01 2.33
N PHE A 383 25.24 -11.51 3.56
CA PHE A 383 25.94 -12.72 4.03
C PHE A 383 25.52 -13.97 3.25
N ALA A 384 24.24 -14.12 2.92
CA ALA A 384 23.78 -15.23 2.10
C ALA A 384 24.47 -15.21 0.72
N VAL A 385 24.51 -14.06 0.05
CA VAL A 385 25.17 -13.89 -1.25
C VAL A 385 26.70 -14.14 -1.15
N MET A 386 27.37 -13.58 -0.12
CA MET A 386 28.80 -13.82 0.10
C MET A 386 29.13 -15.29 0.41
N GLY A 387 28.19 -16.01 1.03
CA GLY A 387 28.28 -17.45 1.27
C GLY A 387 28.00 -18.32 0.03
N GLY A 388 27.80 -17.71 -1.14
CA GLY A 388 27.53 -18.42 -2.40
C GLY A 388 26.06 -18.79 -2.61
N ALA A 389 25.12 -18.29 -1.80
CA ALA A 389 23.70 -18.54 -2.01
C ALA A 389 23.21 -17.84 -3.29
N GLN A 390 22.65 -18.62 -4.21
CA GLN A 390 21.94 -18.08 -5.37
C GLN A 390 20.46 -17.90 -5.05
N SER A 391 19.93 -16.72 -5.33
CA SER A 391 18.54 -16.37 -4.99
C SER A 391 17.50 -17.15 -5.78
N SER A 392 17.85 -17.79 -6.89
CA SER A 392 16.93 -18.58 -7.72
C SER A 392 16.78 -20.03 -7.25
N GLU A 393 17.79 -20.59 -6.57
CA GLU A 393 17.83 -22.01 -6.23
C GLU A 393 17.54 -22.29 -4.74
N GLN A 394 17.86 -21.36 -3.84
CA GLN A 394 17.78 -21.59 -2.40
C GLN A 394 16.55 -20.91 -1.76
N PRO A 395 15.62 -21.66 -1.12
CA PRO A 395 14.42 -21.09 -0.50
C PRO A 395 14.71 -19.97 0.52
N VAL A 396 15.77 -20.10 1.31
CA VAL A 396 16.15 -19.10 2.30
C VAL A 396 16.56 -17.78 1.63
N ALA A 397 17.33 -17.83 0.54
CA ALA A 397 17.73 -16.65 -0.20
C ALA A 397 16.53 -15.97 -0.88
N ILE A 398 15.61 -16.75 -1.47
CA ILE A 398 14.33 -16.27 -2.03
C ILE A 398 13.54 -15.49 -0.98
N LEU A 399 13.36 -16.09 0.20
CA LEU A 399 12.56 -15.51 1.28
C LEU A 399 13.23 -14.27 1.87
N LEU A 400 14.55 -14.28 2.08
CA LEU A 400 15.29 -13.11 2.58
C LEU A 400 15.22 -11.94 1.60
N ALA A 401 15.47 -12.17 0.30
CA ALA A 401 15.41 -11.12 -0.71
C ALA A 401 13.98 -10.55 -0.86
N THR A 402 12.97 -11.42 -0.81
CA THR A 402 11.55 -11.02 -0.86
C THR A 402 11.18 -10.22 0.38
N ALA A 403 11.57 -10.68 1.58
CA ALA A 403 11.31 -9.98 2.84
C ALA A 403 12.00 -8.62 2.88
N HIS A 404 13.27 -8.54 2.45
CA HIS A 404 14.02 -7.30 2.37
C HIS A 404 13.36 -6.30 1.42
N GLN A 405 12.89 -6.76 0.26
CA GLN A 405 12.17 -5.92 -0.69
C GLN A 405 10.82 -5.45 -0.12
N ALA A 406 10.02 -6.36 0.45
CA ALA A 406 8.69 -6.06 0.98
C ALA A 406 8.76 -5.09 2.18
N ASN A 407 9.71 -5.31 3.09
CA ASN A 407 9.94 -4.40 4.21
C ASN A 407 10.45 -3.03 3.73
N GLY A 408 11.26 -2.99 2.67
CA GLY A 408 11.68 -1.74 2.01
C GLY A 408 10.48 -0.96 1.44
N ALA A 409 9.48 -1.64 0.90
CA ALA A 409 8.24 -1.01 0.44
C ALA A 409 7.44 -0.39 1.60
N ILE A 410 7.37 -1.07 2.75
CA ILE A 410 6.74 -0.55 3.97
C ILE A 410 7.50 0.67 4.49
N PHE A 411 8.84 0.62 4.50
CA PHE A 411 9.71 1.73 4.88
C PHE A 411 9.42 2.98 4.03
N LEU A 412 9.41 2.83 2.70
CA LEU A 412 9.15 3.94 1.79
C LEU A 412 7.74 4.49 1.96
N SER A 413 6.75 3.60 2.16
CA SER A 413 5.36 3.98 2.42
C SER A 413 5.20 4.82 3.69
N LEU A 414 5.86 4.43 4.79
CA LEU A 414 5.87 5.21 6.04
C LEU A 414 6.56 6.56 5.84
N SER A 415 7.70 6.58 5.14
CA SER A 415 8.45 7.81 4.85
C SER A 415 7.61 8.80 4.04
N ILE A 416 6.94 8.34 2.96
CA ILE A 416 6.03 9.16 2.14
C ILE A 416 4.86 9.68 2.98
N THR A 417 4.26 8.82 3.79
CA THR A 417 3.10 9.19 4.62
C THR A 417 3.47 10.24 5.67
N ILE A 418 4.61 10.08 6.35
CA ILE A 418 5.13 11.05 7.32
C ILE A 418 5.48 12.37 6.61
N ALA A 419 6.14 12.33 5.46
CA ALA A 419 6.48 13.52 4.70
C ALA A 419 5.23 14.31 4.27
N ALA A 420 4.23 13.62 3.71
CA ALA A 420 2.97 14.24 3.33
C ALA A 420 2.26 14.90 4.52
N ALA A 421 2.22 14.20 5.67
CA ALA A 421 1.66 14.73 6.89
C ALA A 421 2.41 15.99 7.39
N SER A 422 3.74 15.95 7.39
CA SER A 422 4.60 17.08 7.78
C SER A 422 4.41 18.28 6.85
N VAL A 423 4.35 18.07 5.53
CA VAL A 423 4.11 19.15 4.54
C VAL A 423 2.74 19.80 4.77
N LEU A 424 1.68 19.00 4.93
CA LEU A 424 0.34 19.52 5.15
C LEU A 424 0.23 20.29 6.46
N ALA A 425 0.91 19.82 7.50
CA ALA A 425 0.92 20.49 8.79
C ALA A 425 1.67 21.83 8.77
N ASP A 426 2.83 21.87 8.09
CA ASP A 426 3.64 23.07 7.88
C ASP A 426 2.90 24.11 7.00
N GLN A 427 2.19 23.67 5.96
CA GLN A 427 1.33 24.54 5.15
C GLN A 427 0.18 25.17 5.96
N ALA A 428 -0.41 24.43 6.89
CA ALA A 428 -1.49 24.94 7.73
C ALA A 428 -0.98 25.97 8.75
N ALA A 429 0.18 25.71 9.38
CA ALA A 429 0.84 26.68 10.27
C ALA A 429 1.10 28.02 9.56
N ARG A 430 1.69 28.01 8.37
CA ARG A 430 1.93 29.22 7.57
C ARG A 430 0.66 29.96 7.13
N ARG A 431 -0.50 29.30 7.06
CA ARG A 431 -1.78 29.97 6.75
C ARG A 431 -2.31 30.72 7.97
N ILE A 432 -2.16 30.15 9.16
CA ILE A 432 -2.58 30.77 10.42
C ILE A 432 -1.73 32.00 10.71
N GLU A 433 -0.41 31.90 10.59
CA GLU A 433 0.51 33.04 10.81
C GLU A 433 0.19 34.22 9.89
N ARG A 434 -0.09 33.96 8.61
CA ARG A 434 -0.48 35.01 7.65
C ARG A 434 -1.82 35.67 7.96
N HIS A 435 -2.81 34.92 8.43
CA HIS A 435 -4.09 35.53 8.83
C HIS A 435 -3.93 36.37 10.09
N GLY A 436 -3.16 35.90 11.08
CA GLY A 436 -2.89 36.69 12.30
C GLY A 436 -2.11 37.98 12.01
N GLN A 437 -1.20 37.98 11.02
CA GLN A 437 -0.52 39.20 10.58
C GLN A 437 -1.47 40.16 9.85
N SER A 438 -2.35 39.66 8.98
CA SER A 438 -3.37 40.47 8.30
C SER A 438 -4.34 41.14 9.28
N GLU A 439 -4.78 40.44 10.33
CA GLU A 439 -5.67 41.02 11.35
C GLU A 439 -4.97 42.10 12.19
N LEU A 440 -3.64 42.03 12.36
CA LEU A 440 -2.85 43.04 13.07
C LEU A 440 -2.58 44.28 12.19
N ASP A 441 -2.39 44.10 10.88
CA ASP A 441 -2.16 45.20 9.93
C ASP A 441 -3.47 45.97 9.61
N ASP A 442 -4.64 45.31 9.71
CA ASP A 442 -5.97 45.91 9.46
C ASP A 442 -6.60 46.56 10.72
N ASP A 443 -5.95 46.53 11.89
CA ASP A 443 -6.42 47.21 13.11
C ASP A 443 -5.98 48.69 13.13
N PRO A 444 -6.89 49.67 12.90
CA PRO A 444 -6.53 51.09 12.85
C PRO A 444 -6.10 51.65 14.21
N SER A 445 -6.23 50.89 15.30
CA SER A 445 -5.84 51.33 16.65
C SER A 445 -4.33 51.24 16.92
N VAL A 446 -3.57 50.53 16.07
CA VAL A 446 -2.12 50.31 16.26
C VAL A 446 -1.25 51.26 15.41
N SER A 447 -1.80 51.94 14.41
CA SER A 447 -1.04 52.80 13.49
C SER A 447 -0.90 54.27 13.91
N GLY A 448 -1.07 54.61 15.19
CA GLY A 448 -1.16 56.02 15.63
C GLY A 448 -0.63 56.33 17.02
N SER A 449 0.69 56.21 17.27
CA SER A 449 1.37 57.07 18.24
C SER A 449 2.89 57.09 18.07
N THR A 450 3.38 57.85 17.09
CA THR A 450 4.73 58.44 17.15
C THR A 450 4.59 59.93 16.97
N THR A 451 4.26 60.63 18.06
CA THR A 451 4.42 62.08 18.16
C THR A 451 5.56 62.36 19.13
N ASP A 452 6.60 62.97 18.59
CA ASP A 452 7.77 63.51 19.27
C ASP A 452 7.40 64.37 20.48
N GLY A 453 7.75 63.90 21.67
CA GLY A 453 7.75 64.67 22.90
C GLY A 453 9.18 64.98 23.33
N LYS A 454 9.72 66.12 22.90
CA LYS A 454 10.93 66.74 23.47
C LYS A 454 10.72 66.93 24.98
N ALA A 455 11.56 66.31 25.81
CA ALA A 455 11.74 66.70 27.21
C ALA A 455 13.23 66.92 27.48
N THR A 456 13.57 68.15 27.85
CA THR A 456 14.87 68.63 28.32
C THR A 456 15.25 68.05 29.68
N PRO A 457 16.55 67.93 30.02
CA PRO A 457 17.00 67.33 31.27
C PRO A 457 17.28 68.41 32.33
N GLU A 458 16.70 68.30 33.52
CA GLU A 458 17.20 69.05 34.69
C GLU A 458 17.12 68.26 36.00
N ALA A 459 18.27 68.32 36.69
CA ALA A 459 18.50 68.27 38.13
C ALA A 459 18.28 66.96 38.92
N MET A 460 19.40 66.25 39.09
CA MET A 460 19.73 65.52 40.31
C MET A 460 19.55 66.40 41.55
N THR A 461 18.82 65.92 42.56
CA THR A 461 19.18 66.13 43.97
C THR A 461 18.88 64.87 44.79
N SER A 462 19.86 64.52 45.62
CA SER A 462 19.89 63.42 46.57
C SER A 462 18.97 63.66 47.76
N SER A 463 18.35 62.60 48.30
CA SER A 463 18.15 62.46 49.74
C SER A 463 18.00 61.00 50.13
N SER A 464 18.77 60.66 51.16
CA SER A 464 18.93 59.41 51.90
C SER A 464 17.75 59.04 52.81
N ALA A 465 17.86 57.82 53.39
CA ALA A 465 17.20 57.28 54.58
C ALA A 465 15.83 56.60 54.33
N SER A 466 15.43 55.48 54.96
CA SER A 466 15.99 54.51 55.91
C SER A 466 14.87 53.48 56.14
N THR A 467 15.20 52.19 56.35
CA THR A 467 14.47 51.16 57.15
C THR A 467 12.93 51.07 57.04
N ALA A 468 12.33 49.94 56.68
CA ALA A 468 12.31 48.68 57.46
C ALA A 468 11.78 47.53 56.60
#